data_AF-A0A562F447-F1
#
_entry.id   AF-A0A562F447-F1
#
_cell.length_a   1.000
_cell.length_b   1.000
_cell.length_c   1.000
_cell.angle_alpha   90.00
_cell.angle_beta   90.00
_cell.angle_gamma   90.00
#
_symmetry.space_group_name_H-M   'P 1'
#
loop_
_entity.id
_entity.type
_entity.pdbx_description
1 polymer ?
#
loop_
_entity_poly.entity_id
_entity_poly.type
_entity_poly.pdbx_seq_one_letter_code
_entity_poly.pdbx_strand_id
1 'polypeptide(L)'
;MTRNQAVRLQKQRERQRAYRARLKAERRPSNEDLARALLDVALTQHLKLGRYEDLLRIMDLVAKRLQDVGFSRSMTRSVWFELQDRYVSGWSLLRQRTSLAELNALRCENADD
;
A
#
# COMPACT_ATOMS: atom_id res chain seq x y z
N MET A 1 32.35 -12.42 -12.84
CA MET A 1 30.94 -12.84 -12.72
C MET A 1 30.56 -13.63 -13.97
N THR A 2 30.09 -14.87 -13.82
CA THR A 2 29.92 -15.84 -14.91
C THR A 2 28.65 -15.58 -15.72
N ARG A 3 28.77 -15.62 -17.06
CA ARG A 3 27.71 -15.38 -18.08
C ARG A 3 26.36 -16.05 -17.77
N ASN A 4 26.38 -17.19 -17.08
CA ASN A 4 25.21 -17.99 -16.71
C ASN A 4 24.34 -17.32 -15.62
N GLN A 5 24.93 -16.59 -14.68
CA GLN A 5 24.20 -15.84 -13.65
C GLN A 5 23.43 -14.65 -14.25
N ALA A 6 24.04 -13.95 -15.21
CA ALA A 6 23.41 -12.84 -15.91
C ALA A 6 22.18 -13.30 -16.73
N VAL A 7 22.29 -14.43 -17.43
CA VAL A 7 21.17 -15.02 -18.19
C VAL A 7 20.02 -15.44 -17.27
N ARG A 8 20.32 -16.02 -16.11
CA ARG A 8 19.30 -16.38 -15.10
C ARG A 8 18.57 -15.15 -14.54
N LEU A 9 19.31 -14.11 -14.18
CA LEU A 9 18.74 -12.86 -13.67
C LEU A 9 17.87 -12.17 -14.72
N GLN A 10 18.29 -12.18 -15.99
CA GLN A 10 17.53 -11.60 -17.09
C GLN A 10 16.19 -12.35 -17.31
N LYS A 11 16.22 -13.68 -17.39
CA LYS A 11 15.00 -14.50 -17.48
C LYS A 11 14.06 -14.29 -16.28
N GLN A 12 14.61 -14.10 -15.08
CA GLN A 12 13.82 -13.81 -13.88
C GLN A 12 13.14 -12.44 -13.97
N ARG A 13 13.84 -11.41 -14.46
CA ARG A 13 13.28 -10.06 -14.66
C ARG A 13 12.18 -10.06 -15.71
N GLU A 14 12.37 -10.77 -16.82
CA GLU A 14 11.35 -10.92 -17.87
C GLU A 14 10.08 -11.61 -17.35
N ARG A 15 10.23 -12.70 -16.59
CA ARG A 15 9.11 -13.39 -15.92
C ARG A 15 8.37 -12.48 -14.94
N GLN A 16 9.10 -11.72 -14.11
CA GLN A 16 8.49 -10.77 -13.18
C GLN A 16 7.77 -9.64 -13.91
N ARG A 17 8.30 -9.16 -15.04
CA ARG A 17 7.66 -8.13 -15.87
C ARG A 17 6.37 -8.64 -16.49
N ALA A 18 6.38 -9.84 -17.08
CA ALA A 18 5.20 -10.47 -17.65
C ALA A 18 4.12 -10.74 -16.58
N TYR A 19 4.53 -11.20 -15.40
CA TYR A 19 3.63 -11.40 -14.26
C TYR A 19 2.99 -10.08 -13.79
N ARG A 20 3.78 -9.02 -13.62
CA ARG A 20 3.25 -7.68 -13.28
C ARG A 20 2.34 -7.11 -14.37
N ALA A 21 2.63 -7.38 -15.64
CA ALA A 21 1.78 -6.94 -16.76
C ALA A 21 0.42 -7.65 -16.76
N ARG A 22 0.38 -8.98 -16.50
CA ARG A 22 -0.87 -9.74 -16.33
C ARG A 22 -1.70 -9.23 -15.17
N LEU A 23 -1.09 -9.04 -13.99
CA LEU A 23 -1.78 -8.47 -12.83
C LEU A 23 -2.33 -7.06 -13.10
N LYS A 24 -1.62 -6.25 -13.88
CA LYS A 24 -2.11 -4.92 -14.30
C LYS A 24 -3.32 -5.03 -15.23
N ALA A 25 -3.32 -5.98 -16.17
CA ALA A 25 -4.45 -6.22 -17.06
C ALA A 25 -5.68 -6.72 -16.31
N GLU A 26 -5.49 -7.59 -15.31
CA GLU A 26 -6.54 -8.11 -14.42
C GLU A 26 -7.02 -7.08 -13.37
N ARG A 27 -6.40 -5.88 -13.31
CA ARG A 27 -6.65 -4.84 -12.28
C ARG A 27 -6.60 -5.37 -10.84
N ARG A 28 -5.90 -6.48 -10.61
CA ARG A 28 -5.87 -7.16 -9.32
C ARG A 28 -4.95 -6.40 -8.36
N PRO A 29 -5.42 -5.98 -7.17
CA PRO A 29 -4.55 -5.37 -6.17
C PRO A 29 -3.54 -6.40 -5.67
N SER A 30 -2.30 -5.97 -5.45
CA SER A 30 -1.32 -6.78 -4.72
C SER A 30 -1.65 -6.80 -3.23
N ASN A 31 -1.03 -7.72 -2.47
CA ASN A 31 -1.15 -7.74 -1.00
C ASN A 31 -0.69 -6.41 -0.38
N GLU A 32 0.30 -5.76 -0.98
CA GLU A 32 0.78 -4.45 -0.55
C GLU A 32 -0.24 -3.35 -0.85
N ASP A 33 -0.90 -3.39 -2.02
CA ASP A 33 -1.99 -2.46 -2.34
C ASP A 33 -3.15 -2.60 -1.36
N LEU A 34 -3.52 -3.84 -1.02
CA LEU A 34 -4.56 -4.14 -0.03
C LEU A 34 -4.16 -3.62 1.37
N ALA A 35 -2.91 -3.85 1.80
CA ALA A 35 -2.41 -3.37 3.07
C ALA A 35 -2.42 -1.83 3.15
N ARG A 36 -2.05 -1.14 2.06
CA ARG A 36 -2.13 0.33 1.98
C ARG A 36 -3.56 0.83 2.09
N ALA A 37 -4.50 0.21 1.37
CA ALA A 37 -5.91 0.58 1.42
C ALA A 37 -6.52 0.35 2.81
N LEU A 38 -6.19 -0.77 3.45
CA LEU A 38 -6.64 -1.07 4.80
C LEU A 38 -6.13 -0.02 5.81
N LEU A 39 -4.84 0.34 5.72
CA LEU A 39 -4.25 1.35 6.60
C LEU A 39 -4.85 2.74 6.37
N ASP A 40 -5.10 3.11 5.12
CA ASP A 40 -5.75 4.37 4.74
C ASP A 40 -7.16 4.48 5.32
N VAL A 41 -7.96 3.42 5.17
CA VAL A 41 -9.32 3.34 5.75
C VAL A 41 -9.26 3.41 7.27
N ALA A 42 -8.36 2.66 7.91
CA ALA A 42 -8.22 2.64 9.36
C ALA A 42 -7.88 4.04 9.89
N LEU A 43 -6.86 4.70 9.35
CA LEU A 43 -6.47 6.04 9.78
C LEU A 43 -7.58 7.06 9.53
N THR A 44 -8.13 7.10 8.30
CA THR A 44 -9.14 8.08 7.91
C THR A 44 -10.41 7.97 8.77
N GLN A 45 -10.94 6.76 8.94
CA GLN A 45 -12.20 6.58 9.68
C GLN A 45 -12.03 6.84 11.17
N HIS A 46 -10.98 6.31 11.80
CA HIS A 46 -10.81 6.49 13.24
C HIS A 46 -10.47 7.94 13.60
N LEU A 47 -9.67 8.64 12.78
CA LEU A 47 -9.43 10.07 12.98
C LEU A 47 -10.72 10.89 12.81
N LYS A 48 -11.51 10.62 11.76
CA LYS A 48 -12.80 11.29 11.53
C LYS A 48 -13.79 11.08 12.68
N LEU A 49 -13.78 9.90 13.31
CA LEU A 49 -14.65 9.55 14.42
C LEU A 49 -14.05 9.90 15.80
N GLY A 50 -12.86 10.50 15.87
CA GLY A 50 -12.18 10.83 17.13
C GLY A 50 -11.75 9.61 17.95
N ARG A 51 -11.62 8.43 17.33
CA ARG A 51 -11.28 7.16 18.00
C ARG A 51 -9.77 6.97 18.13
N TYR A 52 -9.11 7.92 18.79
CA TYR A 52 -7.65 7.92 18.95
C TYR A 52 -7.13 6.72 19.75
N GLU A 53 -7.88 6.26 20.77
CA GLU A 53 -7.49 5.09 21.55
C GLU A 53 -7.43 3.82 20.71
N ASP A 54 -8.37 3.64 19.78
CA ASP A 54 -8.38 2.49 18.87
C ASP A 54 -7.16 2.52 17.95
N LEU A 55 -6.76 3.71 17.46
CA LEU A 55 -5.53 3.87 16.68
C LEU A 55 -4.28 3.51 17.49
N LEU A 56 -4.22 3.88 18.77
CA LEU A 56 -3.11 3.49 19.65
C LEU A 56 -3.05 1.97 19.86
N ARG A 57 -4.21 1.31 20.01
CA ARG A 57 -4.27 -0.16 20.11
C ARG A 57 -3.81 -0.83 18.81
N ILE A 58 -4.26 -0.34 17.65
CA ILE A 58 -3.82 -0.84 16.35
C ILE A 58 -2.31 -0.63 16.16
N MET A 59 -1.80 0.57 16.47
CA MET A 59 -0.36 0.87 16.44
C MET A 59 0.44 -0.15 17.24
N ASP A 60 -0.01 -0.49 18.45
CA ASP A 60 0.68 -1.44 19.31
C ASP A 60 0.69 -2.87 18.78
N LEU A 61 -0.41 -3.31 18.17
CA LEU A 61 -0.48 -4.60 17.49
C LEU A 61 0.43 -4.65 16.27
N VAL A 62 0.47 -3.58 15.47
CA VAL A 62 1.37 -3.46 14.31
C VAL A 62 2.82 -3.46 14.76
N ALA A 63 3.16 -2.67 15.79
CA ALA A 63 4.51 -2.58 16.33
C ALA A 63 5.00 -3.92 16.91
N LYS A 64 4.11 -4.69 17.54
CA LYS A 64 4.43 -6.06 17.97
C LYS A 64 4.70 -6.99 16.79
N ARG A 65 3.83 -7.01 15.78
CA ARG A 65 4.03 -7.88 14.59
C ARG A 65 5.29 -7.54 13.81
N LEU A 66 5.64 -6.25 13.71
CA LEU A 66 6.87 -5.81 13.06
C LEU A 66 8.11 -6.13 13.91
N GLN A 67 8.00 -6.07 15.24
CA GLN A 67 9.06 -6.53 16.13
C GLN A 67 9.34 -8.03 15.96
N ASP A 68 8.30 -8.85 15.80
CA ASP A 68 8.44 -10.30 15.60
C ASP A 68 9.24 -10.66 14.32
N VAL A 69 9.31 -9.74 13.34
CA VAL A 69 10.10 -9.91 12.11
C VAL A 69 11.40 -9.09 12.09
N GLY A 70 11.80 -8.53 13.24
CA GLY A 70 13.11 -7.89 13.44
C GLY A 70 13.14 -6.36 13.37
N PHE A 71 12.00 -5.67 13.28
CA PHE A 71 11.98 -4.20 13.33
C PHE A 71 11.98 -3.65 14.77
N SER A 72 12.46 -2.42 14.94
CA SER A 72 12.36 -1.73 16.23
C SER A 72 10.91 -1.30 16.51
N ARG A 73 10.41 -1.70 17.68
CA ARG A 73 9.07 -1.33 18.17
C ARG A 73 8.94 0.19 18.36
N SER A 74 9.96 0.85 18.93
CA SER A 74 9.94 2.30 19.15
C SER A 74 9.98 3.07 17.83
N MET A 75 10.80 2.64 16.87
CA MET A 75 10.84 3.25 15.53
C MET A 75 9.52 3.07 14.79
N THR A 76 8.89 1.90 14.92
CA THR A 76 7.57 1.65 14.33
C THR A 76 6.51 2.62 14.88
N ARG A 77 6.51 2.87 16.20
CA ARG A 77 5.63 3.86 16.83
C ARG A 77 5.92 5.28 16.33
N SER A 78 7.19 5.67 16.18
CA SER A 78 7.56 6.98 15.60
C SER A 78 6.97 7.16 14.20
N VAL A 79 7.20 6.18 13.32
CA VAL A 79 6.67 6.19 11.95
C VAL A 79 5.14 6.24 11.93
N TRP A 80 4.48 5.57 12.88
CA TRP A 80 3.03 5.65 13.00
C TRP A 80 2.53 7.06 13.34
N PHE A 81 3.14 7.74 14.32
CA PHE A 81 2.73 9.10 14.68
C PHE A 81 3.01 10.10 13.55
N GLU A 82 4.18 10.01 12.92
CA GLU A 82 4.49 10.81 11.72
C GLU A 82 3.47 10.58 10.60
N LEU A 83 3.02 9.34 10.43
CA LEU A 83 1.99 9.01 9.46
C LEU A 83 0.64 9.62 9.86
N GLN A 84 0.24 9.49 11.12
CA GLN A 84 -0.99 10.07 11.65
C GLN A 84 -1.05 11.59 11.44
N ASP A 85 0.04 12.30 11.71
CA ASP A 85 0.14 13.76 11.52
C ASP A 85 -0.09 14.16 10.05
N ARG A 86 0.42 13.36 9.11
CA ARG A 86 0.16 13.57 7.68
C ARG A 86 -1.32 13.43 7.35
N TYR A 87 -2.00 12.43 7.91
CA TYR A 87 -3.44 12.24 7.70
C TYR A 87 -4.27 13.37 8.30
N VAL A 88 -3.90 13.86 9.49
CA VAL A 88 -4.51 15.06 10.08
C VAL A 88 -4.35 16.26 9.14
N SER A 89 -3.23 16.33 8.41
CA SER A 89 -2.95 17.36 7.40
C SER A 89 -3.62 17.12 6.03
N GLY A 90 -4.52 16.14 5.90
CA GLY A 90 -5.26 15.85 4.66
C GLY A 90 -4.51 14.96 3.66
N TRP A 91 -3.43 14.30 4.08
CA TRP A 91 -2.69 13.36 3.25
C TRP A 91 -3.35 11.97 3.19
N SER A 92 -3.13 11.22 2.11
CA SER A 92 -3.61 9.83 1.94
C SER A 92 -2.51 8.91 1.38
N LEU A 93 -2.48 7.65 1.83
CA LEU A 93 -1.58 6.62 1.28
C LEU A 93 -1.97 6.20 -0.14
N LEU A 94 -3.25 6.37 -0.49
CA LEU A 94 -3.78 5.98 -1.79
C LEU A 94 -3.47 7.07 -2.82
N ARG A 95 -2.27 7.02 -3.40
CA ARG A 95 -1.98 7.79 -4.62
C ARG A 95 -2.73 7.19 -5.80
N GLN A 96 -3.40 8.02 -6.59
CA GLN A 96 -4.03 7.61 -7.84
C GLN A 96 -2.99 6.96 -8.76
N ARG A 97 -3.19 5.67 -9.13
CA ARG A 97 -2.31 4.91 -10.04
C ARG A 97 -2.54 5.24 -11.53
N THR A 98 -3.62 5.94 -11.79
CA THR A 98 -4.20 6.20 -13.10
C THR A 98 -4.48 7.69 -13.14
N SER A 99 -4.21 8.34 -14.27
CA SER A 99 -4.49 9.77 -14.40
C SER A 99 -5.98 10.04 -14.19
N LEU A 100 -6.34 11.24 -13.75
CA LEU A 100 -7.74 11.62 -13.57
C LEU A 100 -8.55 11.43 -14.88
N ALA A 101 -7.92 11.65 -16.04
CA ALA A 101 -8.51 11.45 -17.35
C ALA A 101 -8.88 9.98 -17.62
N GLU A 102 -7.97 9.05 -17.31
CA GLU A 102 -8.20 7.62 -17.45
C GLU A 102 -9.23 7.11 -16.42
N LEU A 103 -9.26 7.64 -15.19
CA LEU A 103 -10.30 7.32 -14.20
C LEU A 103 -11.69 7.78 -14.65
N ASN A 104 -11.79 8.98 -15.24
CA ASN A 104 -13.04 9.50 -15.77
C ASN A 104 -13.53 8.68 -16.98
N ALA A 105 -12.62 8.29 -17.89
CA ALA A 105 -12.96 7.41 -19.02
C ALA A 105 -13.54 6.07 -18.54
N LEU A 106 -12.92 5.45 -17.52
CA LEU A 106 -13.43 4.23 -16.90
C LEU A 106 -14.78 4.43 -16.20
N ARG A 107 -15.02 5.60 -15.59
CA ARG A 107 -16.30 5.89 -14.92
C ARG A 107 -17.43 6.10 -15.92
N CYS A 108 -17.14 6.66 -17.10
CA CYS A 108 -18.10 6.77 -18.19
C CYS A 108 -18.44 5.39 -18.78
N GLU A 109 -17.45 4.52 -18.99
CA GLU A 109 -17.68 3.15 -19.51
C GLU A 109 -18.59 2.30 -18.61
N ASN A 110 -18.55 2.47 -17.28
CA ASN A 110 -19.40 1.72 -16.35
C ASN A 110 -20.77 2.38 -16.08
N ALA A 111 -21.08 3.52 -16.72
CA ALA A 111 -22.37 4.20 -16.59
C ALA A 111 -23.33 3.91 -17.76
N ASP A 112 -22.82 3.24 -18.81
CA ASP A 112 -23.55 2.86 -20.02
C ASP A 112 -23.99 1.38 -20.03
N ASP A 113 -23.77 0.63 -18.93
CA ASP A 113 -24.30 -0.72 -18.63
C ASP A 113 -25.41 -0.65 -17.57
#